data_AF-A0A2E5FKH9-F1
#
_entry.id   AF-A0A2E5FKH9-F1
#
_cell.length_a   1.000
_cell.length_b   1.000
_cell.length_c   1.000
_cell.angle_alpha   90.00
_cell.angle_beta   90.00
_cell.angle_gamma   90.00
#
_symmetry.space_group_name_H-M   'P 1'
#
loop_
_entity.id
_entity.type
_entity.pdbx_description
1 polymer ?
#
loop_
_entity_poly.entity_id
_entity_poly.type
_entity_poly.pdbx_seq_one_letter_code
_entity_poly.pdbx_strand_id
1 'polypeptide(L)'
;MFTFRKIVVVILLVLLATAASPGVSWADSPQVRFMETAGVSASLVSVDSSETVIQPRGGVLVIDLRATVRIRNDGTSPIRGISLGVWAGETTLGSKASVAVPGLHIKPGELFPLRLALRLLRPLPAPKENIVLVEVDGLLFDSFRFQGPDRLDSKRRLTVWTMQADRDRGAMREVLATGGPEKLREQVLARLVAQQQRPRLEARSLGRSVSTSVRNLAERRLTLAFSDIPESPVGALTGSAFVAGRTARAPEVTVENRSSKAVQYFELGWVIDDSLGRRYAAGSLPAPSSPIRLAPGQSIVTSADRRFSFWPVDEGASHNFLVKGIRGFITQVQFEDGSLWIPSRKDLRQANLLELLPASPEEQRLTNLYRRRGLDGLIEELGRY
;
A
#
# COMPACT_ATOMS: atom_id res chain seq x y z
N MET A 1 29.11 53.08 -63.40
CA MET A 1 28.23 52.19 -64.18
C MET A 1 27.79 51.06 -63.25
N PHE A 2 26.49 50.76 -63.21
CA PHE A 2 25.77 49.83 -62.32
C PHE A 2 25.35 50.34 -60.92
N THR A 3 24.10 50.79 -60.91
CA THR A 3 23.18 51.07 -59.80
C THR A 3 22.56 49.79 -59.26
N PHE A 4 22.39 49.66 -57.93
CA PHE A 4 21.30 48.86 -57.36
C PHE A 4 20.74 49.47 -56.07
N ARG A 5 19.49 49.90 -56.23
CA ARG A 5 18.34 50.13 -55.35
C ARG A 5 18.45 50.06 -53.81
N LYS A 6 17.89 51.13 -53.23
CA LYS A 6 17.20 51.29 -51.93
C LYS A 6 16.22 50.13 -51.62
N ILE A 7 16.10 49.79 -50.33
CA ILE A 7 14.84 49.81 -49.53
C ILE A 7 15.26 49.82 -48.04
N VAL A 8 14.80 50.84 -47.33
CA VAL A 8 14.93 51.00 -45.88
C VAL A 8 13.70 50.36 -45.24
N VAL A 9 13.89 49.45 -44.29
CA VAL A 9 12.84 48.95 -43.39
C VAL A 9 13.27 49.27 -41.97
N VAL A 10 12.59 50.23 -41.35
CA VAL A 10 12.65 50.54 -39.93
C VAL A 10 11.54 49.72 -39.26
N ILE A 11 11.88 48.74 -38.43
CA ILE A 11 10.93 48.00 -37.60
C ILE A 11 11.32 48.15 -36.12
N LEU A 12 10.51 48.98 -35.45
CA LEU A 12 9.90 48.80 -34.13
C LEU A 12 10.64 47.88 -33.14
N LEU A 13 11.40 48.50 -32.23
CA LEU A 13 11.90 47.88 -31.00
C LEU A 13 10.75 47.80 -29.99
N VAL A 14 10.06 46.66 -29.94
CA VAL A 14 9.17 46.29 -28.84
C VAL A 14 10.05 45.91 -27.64
N LEU A 15 10.12 46.78 -26.64
CA LEU A 15 10.66 46.45 -25.32
C LEU A 15 9.80 45.33 -24.71
N LEU A 16 10.28 44.09 -24.76
CA LEU A 16 9.85 43.06 -23.82
C LEU A 16 10.42 43.43 -22.45
N ALA A 17 9.58 44.04 -21.62
CA ALA A 17 9.80 44.06 -20.18
C ALA A 17 9.78 42.60 -19.68
N THR A 18 10.97 42.05 -19.42
CA THR A 18 11.15 40.84 -18.61
C THR A 18 10.73 41.17 -17.19
N ALA A 19 9.42 41.10 -16.91
CA ALA A 19 8.93 41.02 -15.55
C ALA A 19 9.39 39.67 -14.97
N ALA A 20 10.60 39.65 -14.43
CA ALA A 20 11.01 38.66 -13.47
C ALA A 20 9.99 38.74 -12.33
N SER A 21 9.07 37.78 -12.29
CA SER A 21 8.16 37.63 -11.16
C SER A 21 9.03 37.52 -9.91
N PRO A 22 8.85 38.37 -8.89
CA PRO A 22 9.65 38.28 -7.68
C PRO A 22 9.54 36.85 -7.16
N GLY A 23 10.69 36.19 -7.03
CA GLY A 23 10.78 34.82 -6.52
C GLY A 23 10.05 34.76 -5.20
N VAL A 24 8.89 34.11 -5.19
CA VAL A 24 8.11 33.93 -3.99
C VAL A 24 8.94 33.05 -3.06
N SER A 25 9.50 33.63 -1.99
CA SER A 25 10.08 32.87 -0.90
C SER A 25 8.95 32.15 -0.16
N TRP A 26 9.03 30.82 -0.10
CA TRP A 26 8.08 29.95 0.61
C TRP A 26 8.60 29.55 2.01
N ALA A 27 9.69 30.16 2.46
CA ALA A 27 10.38 29.80 3.71
C ALA A 27 9.59 30.20 4.98
N ASP A 28 8.77 31.26 4.92
CA ASP A 28 8.21 31.92 6.11
C ASP A 28 6.73 31.57 6.42
N SER A 29 6.10 30.67 5.67
CA SER A 29 4.69 30.29 5.87
C SER A 29 4.57 28.95 6.61
N PRO A 30 3.57 28.76 7.51
CA PRO A 30 3.33 27.46 8.14
C PRO A 30 3.00 26.43 7.05
N GLN A 31 3.98 25.57 6.77
CA GLN A 31 3.96 24.68 5.61
C GLN A 31 2.97 23.53 5.80
N VAL A 32 2.71 23.14 7.05
CA VAL A 32 1.85 22.01 7.41
C VAL A 32 0.84 22.44 8.45
N ARG A 33 -0.45 22.26 8.16
CA ARG A 33 -1.54 22.43 9.12
C ARG A 33 -2.15 21.08 9.43
N PHE A 34 -2.23 20.77 10.71
CA PHE A 34 -2.96 19.61 11.19
C PHE A 34 -4.39 20.02 11.54
N MET A 35 -5.35 19.26 11.06
CA MET A 35 -6.77 19.50 11.30
C MET A 35 -7.23 18.66 12.48
N GLU A 36 -7.97 19.28 13.39
CA GLU A 36 -8.69 18.52 14.42
C GLU A 36 -9.78 17.69 13.76
N THR A 37 -9.77 16.38 14.05
CA THR A 37 -10.79 15.46 13.57
C THR A 37 -11.83 15.27 14.66
N ALA A 38 -13.05 15.77 14.44
CA ALA A 38 -14.13 15.60 15.38
C ALA A 38 -14.42 14.11 15.66
N GLY A 39 -14.65 13.76 16.93
CA GLY A 39 -15.03 12.40 17.34
C GLY A 39 -13.87 11.40 17.45
N VAL A 40 -12.62 11.85 17.30
CA VAL A 40 -11.41 11.03 17.45
C VAL A 40 -10.80 11.26 18.84
N SER A 41 -10.54 10.19 19.58
CA SER A 41 -9.92 10.26 20.92
C SER A 41 -8.39 10.41 20.89
N ALA A 42 -7.89 11.33 20.07
CA ALA A 42 -6.48 11.70 20.03
C ALA A 42 -6.30 13.17 19.65
N SER A 43 -5.36 13.83 20.31
CA SER A 43 -5.04 15.23 20.08
C SER A 43 -3.63 15.40 19.55
N LEU A 44 -3.48 16.37 18.65
CA LEU A 44 -2.19 16.85 18.24
C LEU A 44 -1.56 17.68 19.37
N VAL A 45 -0.32 17.36 19.72
CA VAL A 45 0.46 18.15 20.68
C VAL A 45 1.47 19.04 19.99
N SER A 46 2.18 18.55 18.98
CA SER A 46 3.10 19.37 18.19
C SER A 46 3.37 18.80 16.81
N VAL A 47 3.79 19.68 15.90
CA VAL A 47 4.28 19.34 14.56
C VAL A 47 5.62 20.01 14.37
N ASP A 48 6.64 19.22 14.05
CA ASP A 48 7.92 19.73 13.56
C ASP A 48 8.00 19.41 12.06
N SER A 49 8.04 20.43 11.22
CA SER A 49 8.18 20.32 9.76
C SER A 49 9.39 21.07 9.23
N SER A 50 10.38 21.34 10.08
CA SER A 50 11.56 22.16 9.76
C SER A 50 12.41 21.63 8.60
N GLU A 51 12.38 20.31 8.37
CA GLU A 51 13.10 19.65 7.27
C GLU A 51 12.31 19.59 5.94
N THR A 52 11.11 20.17 5.89
CA THR A 52 10.28 20.13 4.68
C THR A 52 10.83 21.07 3.61
N VAL A 53 10.97 20.55 2.39
CA VAL A 53 11.52 21.29 1.25
C VAL A 53 10.45 21.48 0.18
N ILE A 54 10.24 22.74 -0.24
CA ILE A 54 9.23 23.11 -1.24
C ILE A 54 9.96 23.76 -2.42
N GLN A 55 9.78 23.19 -3.61
CA GLN A 55 10.44 23.66 -4.82
C GLN A 55 9.43 23.87 -5.94
N PRO A 56 9.36 25.06 -6.55
CA PRO A 56 8.63 25.24 -7.79
C PRO A 56 9.33 24.47 -8.92
N ARG A 57 8.57 23.70 -9.69
CA ARG A 57 9.01 23.02 -10.91
C ARG A 57 7.98 23.23 -12.00
N GLY A 58 8.22 24.22 -12.87
CA GLY A 58 7.25 24.62 -13.89
C GLY A 58 5.94 25.09 -13.25
N GLY A 59 4.81 24.51 -13.68
CA GLY A 59 3.47 24.84 -13.18
C GLY A 59 3.05 24.17 -11.87
N VAL A 60 3.97 23.49 -11.16
CA VAL A 60 3.66 22.77 -9.91
C VAL A 60 4.69 23.07 -8.82
N LEU A 61 4.27 22.99 -7.56
CA LEU A 61 5.14 22.88 -6.40
C LEU A 61 5.39 21.41 -6.09
N VAL A 62 6.65 21.03 -5.95
CA VAL A 62 7.07 19.74 -5.42
C VAL A 62 7.38 19.93 -3.94
N ILE A 63 6.68 19.19 -3.09
CA ILE A 63 6.81 19.25 -1.63
C ILE A 63 7.45 17.93 -1.18
N ASP A 64 8.67 17.99 -0.68
CA ASP A 64 9.30 16.88 0.07
C ASP A 64 8.99 17.09 1.56
N LEU A 65 7.84 16.55 1.99
CA LEU A 65 7.33 16.64 3.35
C LEU A 65 8.15 15.75 4.26
N ARG A 66 8.89 16.37 5.18
CA ARG A 66 9.58 15.72 6.29
C ARG A 66 9.11 16.35 7.58
N ALA A 67 8.18 15.66 8.25
CA ALA A 67 7.58 16.16 9.46
C ALA A 67 7.49 15.07 10.54
N THR A 68 7.60 15.47 11.80
CA THR A 68 7.30 14.63 12.96
C THR A 68 6.11 15.23 13.69
N VAL A 69 5.03 14.45 13.76
CA VAL A 69 3.78 14.81 14.44
C VAL A 69 3.76 14.10 15.78
N ARG A 70 3.59 14.82 16.89
CA ARG A 70 3.38 14.23 18.22
C ARG A 70 1.90 14.24 18.55
N ILE A 71 1.37 13.05 18.82
CA ILE A 71 -0.04 12.84 19.12
C ILE A 71 -0.15 12.26 20.53
N ARG A 72 -1.17 12.68 21.28
CA ARG A 72 -1.54 12.09 22.56
C ARG A 72 -2.77 11.21 22.40
N ASN A 73 -2.76 10.04 23.04
CA ASN A 73 -3.98 9.25 23.20
C ASN A 73 -4.83 9.86 24.32
N ASP A 74 -5.95 10.52 23.98
CA ASP A 74 -6.88 11.08 24.98
C ASP A 74 -8.02 10.12 25.31
N GLY A 75 -8.03 8.93 24.70
CA GLY A 75 -9.02 7.90 24.96
C GLY A 75 -8.73 7.10 26.24
N THR A 76 -9.65 6.21 26.56
CA THR A 76 -9.54 5.26 27.69
C THR A 76 -8.99 3.90 27.29
N SER A 77 -8.82 3.65 25.99
CA SER A 77 -8.31 2.38 25.45
C SER A 77 -6.98 2.57 24.72
N PRO A 78 -6.09 1.57 24.71
CA PRO A 78 -4.87 1.63 23.93
C PRO A 78 -5.14 1.75 22.42
N ILE A 79 -4.39 2.61 21.74
CA ILE A 79 -4.41 2.74 20.29
C ILE A 79 -3.49 1.68 19.69
N ARG A 80 -4.06 0.87 18.77
CA ARG A 80 -3.38 -0.18 18.01
C ARG A 80 -3.06 0.21 16.58
N GLY A 81 -3.67 1.25 16.06
CA GLY A 81 -3.34 1.74 14.73
C GLY A 81 -3.86 3.15 14.49
N ILE A 82 -3.18 3.87 13.62
CA ILE A 82 -3.57 5.21 13.19
C ILE A 82 -3.39 5.34 11.68
N SER A 83 -4.34 6.00 11.04
CA SER A 83 -4.25 6.42 9.65
C SER A 83 -4.40 7.92 9.57
N LEU A 84 -3.50 8.56 8.84
CA LEU A 84 -3.47 9.98 8.56
C LEU A 84 -3.68 10.18 7.06
N GLY A 85 -4.60 11.09 6.72
CA GLY A 85 -4.67 11.64 5.38
C GLY A 85 -3.78 12.87 5.26
N VAL A 86 -3.13 13.02 4.11
CA VAL A 86 -2.23 14.14 3.82
C VAL A 86 -2.59 14.71 2.46
N TRP A 87 -2.91 16.00 2.41
CA TRP A 87 -3.38 16.69 1.20
C TRP A 87 -2.59 17.97 0.96
N ALA A 88 -1.97 18.08 -0.21
CA ALA A 88 -1.44 19.32 -0.75
C ALA A 88 -2.41 20.00 -1.74
N GLY A 89 -3.48 19.30 -2.14
CA GLY A 89 -4.53 19.78 -3.04
C GLY A 89 -5.56 18.69 -3.32
N GLU A 90 -6.68 19.05 -3.96
CA GLU A 90 -7.83 18.13 -4.07
C GLU A 90 -7.90 17.32 -5.37
N THR A 91 -7.39 17.86 -6.48
CA THR A 91 -7.72 17.36 -7.83
C THR A 91 -6.53 16.83 -8.62
N THR A 92 -5.30 17.08 -8.18
CA THR A 92 -4.09 16.73 -8.94
C THR A 92 -3.53 15.36 -8.52
N LEU A 93 -3.11 14.55 -9.49
CA LEU A 93 -2.41 13.31 -9.19
C LEU A 93 -1.14 13.61 -8.37
N GLY A 94 -0.95 12.90 -7.26
CA GLY A 94 0.16 13.13 -6.34
C GLY A 94 -0.05 14.27 -5.34
N SER A 95 -1.22 14.91 -5.30
CA SER A 95 -1.55 15.91 -4.27
C SER A 95 -2.13 15.30 -2.99
N LYS A 96 -2.41 13.99 -2.97
CA LYS A 96 -2.96 13.26 -1.83
C LYS A 96 -2.07 12.07 -1.49
N ALA A 97 -1.90 11.83 -0.21
CA ALA A 97 -1.22 10.66 0.32
C ALA A 97 -1.91 10.19 1.62
N SER A 98 -1.55 8.99 2.06
CA SER A 98 -2.00 8.44 3.32
C SER A 98 -0.83 7.81 4.06
N VAL A 99 -0.72 8.05 5.35
CA VAL A 99 0.24 7.38 6.24
C VAL A 99 -0.55 6.54 7.23
N ALA A 100 -0.35 5.23 7.20
CA ALA A 100 -1.01 4.32 8.13
C ALA A 100 0.06 3.55 8.91
N VAL A 101 -0.07 3.57 10.24
CA VAL A 101 0.85 2.93 11.19
C VAL A 101 0.06 1.91 11.99
N PRO A 102 0.08 0.64 11.58
CA PRO A 102 -0.60 -0.46 12.28
C PRO A 102 0.25 -1.00 13.43
N GLY A 103 -0.35 -1.85 14.27
CA GLY A 103 0.37 -2.58 15.33
C GLY A 103 0.96 -1.68 16.43
N LEU A 104 0.44 -0.48 16.62
CA LEU A 104 0.82 0.34 17.77
C LEU A 104 0.36 -0.31 19.10
N HIS A 105 0.91 0.18 20.20
CA HIS A 105 0.42 -0.12 21.55
C HIS A 105 0.61 1.14 22.41
N ILE A 106 -0.18 2.17 22.10
CA ILE A 106 -0.10 3.46 22.78
C ILE A 106 -1.12 3.49 23.90
N LYS A 107 -0.68 3.57 25.15
CA LYS A 107 -1.55 3.58 26.33
C LYS A 107 -2.34 4.89 26.43
N PRO A 108 -3.47 4.90 27.16
CA PRO A 108 -4.17 6.13 27.51
C PRO A 108 -3.23 7.18 28.12
N GLY A 109 -3.31 8.43 27.65
CA GLY A 109 -2.46 9.54 28.06
C GLY A 109 -1.05 9.57 27.47
N GLU A 110 -0.63 8.51 26.78
CA GLU A 110 0.72 8.41 26.20
C GLU A 110 0.88 9.30 24.96
N LEU A 111 2.06 9.91 24.85
CA LEU A 111 2.49 10.69 23.70
C LEU A 111 3.35 9.84 22.78
N PHE A 112 3.04 9.86 21.49
CA PHE A 112 3.80 9.10 20.51
C PHE A 112 4.11 9.91 19.24
N PRO A 113 5.33 9.79 18.70
CA PRO A 113 5.71 10.48 17.47
C PRO A 113 5.34 9.66 16.22
N LEU A 114 4.83 10.34 15.21
CA LEU A 114 4.59 9.82 13.87
C LEU A 114 5.45 10.60 12.86
N ARG A 115 6.27 9.88 12.11
CA ARG A 115 7.11 10.48 11.06
C ARG A 115 6.37 10.45 9.73
N LEU A 116 6.25 11.62 9.11
CA LEU A 116 5.74 11.83 7.77
C LEU A 116 6.94 12.07 6.85
N ALA A 117 7.12 11.19 5.86
CA ALA A 117 8.14 11.31 4.83
C ALA A 117 7.47 11.05 3.49
N LEU A 118 7.02 12.12 2.81
CA LEU A 118 6.16 12.04 1.64
C LEU A 118 6.61 13.03 0.57
N ARG A 119 6.43 12.65 -0.70
CA ARG A 119 6.60 13.57 -1.83
C ARG A 119 5.24 13.89 -2.42
N LEU A 120 4.84 15.16 -2.36
CA LEU A 120 3.54 15.65 -2.81
C LEU A 120 3.70 16.65 -3.94
N LEU A 121 2.66 16.77 -4.76
CA LEU A 121 2.56 17.73 -5.85
C LEU A 121 1.39 18.67 -5.60
N ARG A 122 1.59 19.98 -5.85
CA ARG A 122 0.52 20.98 -5.77
C ARG A 122 0.55 21.87 -7.00
N PRO A 123 -0.56 22.02 -7.74
CA PRO A 123 -0.62 22.90 -8.91
C PRO A 123 -0.50 24.38 -8.51
N LEU A 124 0.10 25.18 -9.40
CA LEU A 124 0.09 26.64 -9.31
C LEU A 124 -1.09 27.22 -10.10
N PRO A 125 -1.63 28.39 -9.69
CA PRO A 125 -1.27 29.17 -8.50
C PRO A 125 -1.79 28.51 -7.21
N ALA A 126 -0.95 28.50 -6.17
CA ALA A 126 -1.29 27.95 -4.86
C ALA A 126 -1.32 29.07 -3.81
N PRO A 127 -2.33 29.13 -2.92
CA PRO A 127 -2.25 30.02 -1.76
C PRO A 127 -1.06 29.62 -0.88
N LYS A 128 -0.40 30.62 -0.28
CA LYS A 128 0.79 30.46 0.58
C LYS A 128 0.48 29.76 1.90
N GLU A 129 -0.77 29.79 2.33
CA GLU A 129 -1.21 29.19 3.57
C GLU A 129 -1.61 27.73 3.37
N ASN A 130 -1.36 26.91 4.41
CA ASN A 130 -1.79 25.51 4.46
C ASN A 130 -1.30 24.71 3.24
N ILE A 131 0.02 24.72 3.03
CA ILE A 131 0.62 24.06 1.86
C ILE A 131 0.33 22.55 1.88
N VAL A 132 0.34 21.98 3.09
CA VAL A 132 -0.08 20.61 3.37
C VAL A 132 -1.09 20.61 4.50
N LEU A 133 -2.18 19.87 4.33
CA LEU A 133 -3.16 19.53 5.35
C LEU A 133 -2.92 18.09 5.81
N VAL A 134 -2.93 17.86 7.11
CA VAL A 134 -2.86 16.54 7.73
C VAL A 134 -4.08 16.35 8.62
N GLU A 135 -4.76 15.23 8.53
CA GLU A 135 -5.94 14.90 9.34
C GLU A 135 -5.86 13.45 9.80
N VAL A 136 -6.42 13.14 10.96
CA VAL A 136 -6.62 11.74 11.36
C VAL A 136 -7.78 11.18 10.55
N ASP A 137 -7.50 10.20 9.71
CA ASP A 137 -8.53 9.47 8.97
C ASP A 137 -9.16 8.36 9.82
N GLY A 138 -8.37 7.78 10.74
CA GLY A 138 -8.87 6.74 11.62
C GLY A 138 -7.92 6.32 12.73
N LEU A 139 -8.49 5.96 13.87
CA LEU A 139 -7.86 5.25 14.98
C LEU A 139 -8.46 3.85 15.11
N LEU A 140 -7.60 2.87 15.33
CA LEU A 140 -7.96 1.52 15.70
C LEU A 140 -7.54 1.25 17.13
N PHE A 141 -8.45 0.73 17.95
CA PHE A 141 -8.19 0.39 19.35
C PHE A 141 -8.00 -1.12 19.54
N ASP A 142 -7.62 -1.51 20.76
CA ASP A 142 -7.33 -2.90 21.13
C ASP A 142 -8.50 -3.86 20.91
N SER A 143 -9.72 -3.38 21.11
CA SER A 143 -10.95 -4.14 20.82
C SER A 143 -11.30 -4.22 19.32
N PHE A 144 -10.40 -3.80 18.43
CA PHE A 144 -10.65 -3.54 17.00
C PHE A 144 -11.79 -2.56 16.72
N ARG A 145 -12.21 -1.78 17.73
CA ARG A 145 -13.11 -0.64 17.51
C ARG A 145 -12.36 0.41 16.71
N PHE A 146 -13.07 1.00 15.75
CA PHE A 146 -12.56 2.07 14.90
C PHE A 146 -13.23 3.40 15.24
N GLN A 147 -12.47 4.50 15.21
CA GLN A 147 -12.97 5.87 15.28
C GLN A 147 -12.36 6.70 14.18
N GLY A 148 -13.14 7.59 13.56
CA GLY A 148 -12.68 8.50 12.53
C GLY A 148 -13.55 8.46 11.29
N PRO A 149 -13.30 9.35 10.32
CA PRO A 149 -14.15 9.52 9.16
C PRO A 149 -13.99 8.42 8.08
N ASP A 150 -12.94 7.61 8.14
CA ASP A 150 -12.69 6.49 7.21
C ASP A 150 -12.72 6.86 5.72
N ARG A 151 -12.28 8.08 5.38
CA ARG A 151 -12.32 8.61 3.99
C ARG A 151 -11.37 7.86 3.06
N LEU A 152 -10.39 7.15 3.62
CA LEU A 152 -9.37 6.42 2.88
C LEU A 152 -9.56 4.89 2.95
N ASP A 153 -10.75 4.41 3.35
CA ASP A 153 -11.02 2.98 3.60
C ASP A 153 -9.95 2.37 4.55
N SER A 154 -9.62 3.16 5.57
CA SER A 154 -8.59 2.87 6.55
C SER A 154 -9.04 1.83 7.57
N LYS A 155 -10.33 1.73 7.90
CA LYS A 155 -10.83 0.79 8.91
C LYS A 155 -10.43 -0.64 8.58
N ARG A 156 -10.79 -1.13 7.39
CA ARG A 156 -10.46 -2.49 6.97
C ARG A 156 -8.94 -2.68 6.89
N ARG A 157 -8.25 -1.76 6.23
CA ARG A 157 -6.80 -1.83 6.00
C ARG A 157 -5.99 -1.83 7.31
N LEU A 158 -6.28 -0.91 8.22
CA LEU A 158 -5.63 -0.85 9.54
C LEU A 158 -5.90 -2.10 10.36
N THR A 159 -7.14 -2.60 10.35
CA THR A 159 -7.49 -3.81 11.10
C THR A 159 -6.67 -5.00 10.60
N VAL A 160 -6.64 -5.20 9.29
CA VAL A 160 -5.90 -6.30 8.65
C VAL A 160 -4.41 -6.20 8.89
N TRP A 161 -3.82 -5.01 8.74
CA TRP A 161 -2.40 -4.83 9.02
C TRP A 161 -2.06 -4.99 10.50
N THR A 162 -2.97 -4.65 11.41
CA THR A 162 -2.80 -4.87 12.85
C THR A 162 -2.89 -6.36 13.19
N MET A 163 -3.86 -7.09 12.61
CA MET A 163 -3.93 -8.55 12.74
C MET A 163 -2.67 -9.24 12.18
N GLN A 164 -2.14 -8.75 11.06
CA GLN A 164 -0.86 -9.23 10.51
C GLN A 164 0.30 -8.94 11.46
N ALA A 165 0.33 -7.74 12.06
CA ALA A 165 1.34 -7.40 13.05
C ALA A 165 1.31 -8.34 14.26
N ASP A 166 0.12 -8.65 14.77
CA ASP A 166 -0.06 -9.56 15.91
C ASP A 166 0.35 -10.98 15.56
N ARG A 167 -0.05 -11.47 14.39
CA ARG A 167 0.39 -12.77 13.87
C ARG A 167 1.91 -12.85 13.78
N ASP A 168 2.55 -11.81 13.25
CA ASP A 168 3.98 -11.83 12.96
C ASP A 168 4.82 -11.67 14.24
N ARG A 169 4.37 -10.83 15.19
CA ARG A 169 4.94 -10.73 16.54
C ARG A 169 4.76 -12.00 17.33
N GLY A 170 3.55 -12.56 17.35
CA GLY A 170 3.24 -13.81 18.02
C GLY A 170 4.14 -14.94 17.55
N ALA A 171 4.35 -15.06 16.23
CA ALA A 171 5.26 -16.04 15.67
C ALA A 171 6.73 -15.86 16.10
N MET A 172 7.23 -14.62 16.19
CA MET A 172 8.60 -14.36 16.67
C MET A 172 8.72 -14.60 18.19
N ARG A 173 7.70 -14.23 18.97
CA ARG A 173 7.62 -14.52 20.41
C ARG A 173 7.59 -16.02 20.70
N GLU A 174 6.85 -16.78 19.90
CA GLU A 174 6.80 -18.23 20.01
C GLU A 174 8.17 -18.87 19.75
N VAL A 175 8.88 -18.41 18.71
CA VAL A 175 10.25 -18.87 18.44
C VAL A 175 11.21 -18.49 19.58
N LEU A 176 11.09 -17.28 20.12
CA LEU A 176 11.89 -16.86 21.27
C LEU A 176 11.61 -17.72 22.50
N ALA A 177 10.34 -18.00 22.79
CA ALA A 177 9.93 -18.79 23.96
C ALA A 177 10.34 -20.27 23.86
N THR A 178 10.27 -20.86 22.67
CA THR A 178 10.54 -22.30 22.47
C THR A 178 12.00 -22.59 22.11
N GLY A 179 12.67 -21.66 21.43
CA GLY A 179 14.00 -21.82 20.85
C GLY A 179 15.07 -20.93 21.45
N GLY A 180 14.70 -19.94 22.24
CA GLY A 180 15.61 -18.94 22.78
C GLY A 180 16.10 -17.91 21.75
N PRO A 181 16.98 -16.99 22.17
CA PRO A 181 17.49 -15.89 21.36
C PRO A 181 18.16 -16.32 20.05
N GLU A 182 18.93 -17.41 20.06
CA GLU A 182 19.66 -17.86 18.86
C GLU A 182 18.72 -18.36 17.76
N LYS A 183 17.66 -19.12 18.10
CA LYS A 183 16.67 -19.51 17.08
C LYS A 183 15.89 -18.31 16.53
N LEU A 184 15.61 -17.31 17.36
CA LEU A 184 15.02 -16.06 16.88
C LEU A 184 15.94 -15.37 15.88
N ARG A 185 17.25 -15.32 16.18
CA ARG A 185 18.26 -14.76 15.27
C ARG A 185 18.31 -15.49 13.95
N GLU A 186 18.40 -16.82 13.97
CA GLU A 186 18.38 -17.66 12.76
C GLU A 186 17.14 -17.40 11.91
N GLN A 187 15.96 -17.37 12.54
CA GLN A 187 14.70 -17.09 11.86
C GLN A 187 14.70 -15.71 11.20
N VAL A 188 15.15 -14.67 11.91
CA VAL A 188 15.22 -13.30 11.37
C VAL A 188 16.18 -13.23 10.19
N LEU A 189 17.36 -13.85 10.30
CA LEU A 189 18.34 -13.91 9.21
C LEU A 189 17.78 -14.65 8.00
N ALA A 190 17.12 -15.79 8.19
CA ALA A 190 16.48 -16.53 7.12
C ALA A 190 15.40 -15.68 6.41
N ARG A 191 14.61 -14.90 7.15
CA ARG A 191 13.63 -13.97 6.58
C ARG A 191 14.29 -12.83 5.81
N LEU A 192 15.40 -12.29 6.30
CA LEU A 192 16.15 -11.26 5.59
C LEU A 192 16.69 -11.74 4.24
N VAL A 193 17.27 -12.94 4.21
CA VAL A 193 17.76 -13.57 2.98
C VAL A 193 16.60 -13.83 2.02
N ALA A 194 15.50 -14.43 2.50
CA ALA A 194 14.32 -14.68 1.69
C ALA A 194 13.75 -13.39 1.07
N GLN A 195 13.67 -12.29 1.83
CA GLN A 195 13.18 -10.99 1.34
C GLN A 195 14.07 -10.40 0.22
N GLN A 196 15.38 -10.66 0.26
CA GLN A 196 16.33 -10.21 -0.76
C GLN A 196 16.26 -11.08 -2.02
N GLN A 197 16.18 -12.40 -1.86
CA GLN A 197 16.16 -13.37 -2.96
C GLN A 197 14.78 -13.54 -3.61
N ARG A 198 13.73 -13.02 -2.97
CA ARG A 198 12.35 -13.16 -3.45
C ARG A 198 12.20 -12.60 -4.88
N PRO A 199 11.69 -13.41 -5.83
CA PRO A 199 11.40 -12.94 -7.18
C PRO A 199 10.31 -11.86 -7.15
N ARG A 200 10.55 -10.74 -7.86
CA ARG A 200 9.65 -9.59 -7.86
C ARG A 200 8.96 -9.40 -9.21
N LEU A 201 7.66 -9.11 -9.15
CA LEU A 201 6.85 -8.85 -10.32
C LEU A 201 6.04 -7.57 -10.11
N GLU A 202 6.17 -6.64 -11.04
CA GLU A 202 5.29 -5.50 -11.15
C GLU A 202 4.05 -5.88 -11.94
N ALA A 203 2.88 -5.79 -11.30
CA ALA A 203 1.60 -5.88 -11.96
C ALA A 203 1.07 -4.46 -12.22
N ARG A 204 0.90 -4.10 -13.49
CA ARG A 204 0.31 -2.81 -13.89
C ARG A 204 -1.08 -3.04 -14.45
N SER A 205 -2.07 -2.42 -13.83
CA SER A 205 -3.43 -2.36 -14.39
C SER A 205 -3.39 -1.50 -15.65
N LEU A 206 -3.76 -2.08 -16.78
CA LEU A 206 -3.95 -1.35 -18.04
C LEU A 206 -5.40 -0.87 -18.10
N GLY A 207 -5.59 0.42 -18.40
CA GLY A 207 -6.93 0.96 -18.67
C GLY A 207 -7.55 0.31 -19.91
N ARG A 208 -8.89 0.42 -20.05
CA ARG A 208 -9.66 -0.18 -21.17
C ARG A 208 -9.11 0.14 -22.57
N SER A 209 -8.40 1.26 -22.73
CA SER A 209 -7.98 1.79 -24.04
C SER A 209 -6.51 1.56 -24.41
N VAL A 210 -5.71 0.87 -23.60
CA VAL A 210 -4.29 0.64 -23.97
C VAL A 210 -4.20 -0.59 -24.87
N SER A 211 -4.18 -0.34 -26.18
CA SER A 211 -3.69 -1.28 -27.18
C SER A 211 -2.17 -1.33 -27.04
N THR A 212 -1.66 -2.30 -26.27
CA THR A 212 -0.26 -2.68 -26.42
C THR A 212 -0.21 -3.61 -27.61
N SER A 213 0.61 -3.28 -28.60
CA SER A 213 1.01 -4.16 -29.70
C SER A 213 1.80 -5.34 -29.12
N VAL A 214 1.09 -6.24 -28.43
CA VAL A 214 1.60 -7.55 -28.08
C VAL A 214 1.81 -8.23 -29.42
N ARG A 215 3.07 -8.52 -29.78
CA ARG A 215 3.43 -9.43 -30.88
C ARG A 215 2.41 -10.56 -30.92
N ASN A 216 1.79 -10.84 -32.06
CA ASN A 216 0.73 -11.85 -32.30
C ASN A 216 0.88 -13.13 -31.46
N LEU A 217 0.54 -13.08 -30.17
CA LEU A 217 0.55 -14.20 -29.25
C LEU A 217 -0.92 -14.52 -29.07
N ALA A 218 -1.30 -15.72 -29.51
CA ALA A 218 -2.67 -16.18 -29.42
C ALA A 218 -3.16 -16.07 -27.98
N GLU A 219 -4.28 -15.39 -27.80
CA GLU A 219 -4.95 -15.34 -26.51
C GLU A 219 -5.51 -16.73 -26.19
N ARG A 220 -5.23 -17.23 -24.99
CA ARG A 220 -5.74 -18.51 -24.51
C ARG A 220 -6.51 -18.31 -23.22
N ARG A 221 -7.59 -19.06 -23.04
CA ARG A 221 -8.27 -19.18 -21.75
C ARG A 221 -7.46 -20.11 -20.86
N LEU A 222 -7.09 -19.65 -19.67
CA LEU A 222 -6.32 -20.38 -18.68
C LEU A 222 -7.21 -20.68 -17.47
N THR A 223 -7.24 -21.93 -17.04
CA THR A 223 -7.89 -22.33 -15.78
C THR A 223 -7.01 -21.94 -14.60
N LEU A 224 -7.57 -21.21 -13.64
CA LEU A 224 -6.89 -20.78 -12.43
C LEU A 224 -6.76 -21.97 -11.47
N ALA A 225 -5.56 -22.15 -10.91
CA ALA A 225 -5.38 -22.99 -9.74
C ALA A 225 -5.69 -22.19 -8.47
N PHE A 226 -5.98 -22.88 -7.36
CA PHE A 226 -6.14 -22.22 -6.07
C PHE A 226 -5.22 -22.86 -5.03
N SER A 227 -4.54 -22.02 -4.23
CA SER A 227 -3.83 -22.52 -3.06
C SER A 227 -4.86 -22.92 -2.01
N ASP A 228 -4.71 -24.14 -1.49
CA ASP A 228 -5.53 -24.58 -0.38
C ASP A 228 -5.11 -23.87 0.92
N ILE A 229 -6.07 -23.23 1.57
CA ILE A 229 -5.91 -22.61 2.88
C ILE A 229 -7.02 -23.22 3.76
N PRO A 230 -6.71 -24.24 4.57
CA PRO A 230 -7.72 -25.06 5.25
C PRO A 230 -8.68 -24.24 6.12
N GLU A 231 -8.15 -23.27 6.86
CA GLU A 231 -8.92 -22.41 7.77
C GLU A 231 -9.62 -21.23 7.06
N SER A 232 -9.60 -21.19 5.72
CA SER A 232 -10.22 -20.09 4.96
C SER A 232 -11.75 -20.16 5.04
N PRO A 233 -12.43 -19.10 5.52
CA PRO A 233 -13.89 -19.00 5.52
C PRO A 233 -14.49 -19.04 4.11
N VAL A 234 -13.70 -18.68 3.10
CA VAL A 234 -14.10 -18.67 1.70
C VAL A 234 -13.26 -19.66 0.93
N GLY A 235 -13.91 -20.57 0.20
CA GLY A 235 -13.26 -21.48 -0.71
C GLY A 235 -13.33 -20.97 -2.14
N ALA A 236 -12.24 -21.02 -2.89
CA ALA A 236 -12.27 -20.81 -4.33
C ALA A 236 -12.52 -22.16 -5.03
N LEU A 237 -13.59 -22.25 -5.81
CA LEU A 237 -14.04 -23.48 -6.46
C LEU A 237 -13.44 -23.64 -7.85
N THR A 238 -13.65 -22.63 -8.70
CA THR A 238 -13.21 -22.62 -10.09
C THR A 238 -12.80 -21.21 -10.49
N GLY A 239 -11.99 -21.09 -11.53
CA GLY A 239 -11.71 -19.79 -12.08
C GLY A 239 -11.01 -19.86 -13.42
N SER A 240 -11.09 -18.78 -14.18
CA SER A 240 -10.42 -18.65 -15.46
C SER A 240 -9.97 -17.22 -15.73
N ALA A 241 -8.97 -17.06 -16.59
CA ALA A 241 -8.57 -15.77 -17.12
C ALA A 241 -8.09 -15.92 -18.56
N PHE A 242 -8.20 -14.86 -19.35
CA PHE A 242 -7.59 -14.82 -20.68
C PHE A 242 -6.15 -14.33 -20.59
N VAL A 243 -5.23 -15.05 -21.20
CA VAL A 243 -3.79 -14.78 -21.14
C VAL A 243 -3.23 -14.64 -22.55
N ALA A 244 -2.48 -13.57 -22.78
CA ALA A 244 -1.69 -13.34 -23.99
C ALA A 244 -0.31 -12.82 -23.60
N GLY A 245 0.72 -13.66 -23.79
CA GLY A 245 2.09 -13.36 -23.40
C GLY A 245 2.24 -12.99 -21.92
N ARG A 246 2.53 -11.72 -21.64
CA ARG A 246 2.70 -11.17 -20.28
C ARG A 246 1.46 -10.49 -19.71
N THR A 247 0.33 -10.65 -20.38
CA THR A 247 -0.93 -10.01 -19.98
C THR A 247 -1.95 -11.06 -19.55
N ALA A 248 -2.72 -10.72 -18.52
CA ALA A 248 -3.93 -11.45 -18.13
C ALA A 248 -5.11 -10.49 -18.08
N ARG A 249 -6.29 -10.91 -18.53
CA ARG A 249 -7.52 -10.11 -18.48
C ARG A 249 -8.74 -10.93 -18.15
N ALA A 250 -9.80 -10.21 -17.78
CA ALA A 250 -11.11 -10.75 -17.45
C ALA A 250 -11.04 -11.99 -16.53
N PRO A 251 -10.36 -11.87 -15.37
CA PRO A 251 -10.38 -12.91 -14.37
C PRO A 251 -11.80 -13.15 -13.87
N GLU A 252 -12.19 -14.42 -13.84
CA GLU A 252 -13.46 -14.92 -13.34
C GLU A 252 -13.14 -15.99 -12.28
N VAL A 253 -13.72 -15.85 -11.09
CA VAL A 253 -13.51 -16.79 -9.98
C VAL A 253 -14.85 -17.08 -9.33
N THR A 254 -15.19 -18.35 -9.20
CA THR A 254 -16.30 -18.82 -8.39
C THR A 254 -15.79 -19.08 -6.98
N VAL A 255 -16.39 -18.43 -6.00
CA VAL A 255 -16.09 -18.63 -4.58
C VAL A 255 -17.33 -19.10 -3.83
N GLU A 256 -17.10 -19.82 -2.75
CA GLU A 256 -18.12 -20.35 -1.84
C GLU A 256 -17.81 -19.90 -0.41
N ASN A 257 -18.84 -19.49 0.33
CA ASN A 257 -18.72 -19.27 1.77
C ASN A 257 -18.83 -20.60 2.50
N ARG A 258 -17.72 -21.05 3.09
CA ARG A 258 -17.62 -22.29 3.87
C ARG A 258 -17.82 -22.08 5.37
N SER A 259 -18.02 -20.84 5.79
CA SER A 259 -18.20 -20.49 7.19
C SER A 259 -19.67 -20.48 7.61
N SER A 260 -19.90 -20.40 8.92
CA SER A 260 -21.24 -20.23 9.49
C SER A 260 -21.73 -18.77 9.49
N LYS A 261 -20.92 -17.81 9.03
CA LYS A 261 -21.24 -16.38 9.04
C LYS A 261 -21.41 -15.85 7.62
N ALA A 262 -22.31 -14.89 7.42
CA ALA A 262 -22.41 -14.20 6.14
C ALA A 262 -21.13 -13.39 5.85
N VAL A 263 -20.60 -13.53 4.63
CA VAL A 263 -19.41 -12.81 4.16
C VAL A 263 -19.84 -11.54 3.43
N GLN A 264 -19.28 -10.41 3.85
CA GLN A 264 -19.51 -9.09 3.27
C GLN A 264 -18.47 -8.72 2.21
N TYR A 265 -17.24 -9.20 2.37
CA TYR A 265 -16.12 -8.89 1.49
C TYR A 265 -15.04 -9.97 1.59
N PHE A 266 -14.32 -10.23 0.50
CA PHE A 266 -13.12 -11.05 0.51
C PHE A 266 -12.12 -10.51 -0.52
N GLU A 267 -10.83 -10.73 -0.30
CA GLU A 267 -9.78 -10.34 -1.24
C GLU A 267 -9.01 -11.57 -1.72
N LEU A 268 -8.66 -11.56 -3.02
CA LEU A 268 -7.91 -12.62 -3.67
C LEU A 268 -6.49 -12.15 -4.00
N GLY A 269 -5.50 -12.84 -3.45
CA GLY A 269 -4.09 -12.74 -3.82
C GLY A 269 -3.76 -13.63 -5.01
N TRP A 270 -2.84 -13.17 -5.86
CA TRP A 270 -2.48 -13.83 -7.12
C TRP A 270 -1.00 -14.20 -7.13
N VAL A 271 -0.71 -15.44 -7.55
CA VAL A 271 0.64 -15.94 -7.85
C VAL A 271 0.69 -16.27 -9.33
N ILE A 272 1.72 -15.79 -10.01
CA ILE A 272 1.94 -16.00 -11.44
C ILE A 272 3.11 -16.97 -11.61
N ASP A 273 2.88 -18.03 -12.37
CA ASP A 273 3.92 -18.96 -12.80
C ASP A 273 4.38 -18.57 -14.20
N ASP A 274 5.70 -18.43 -14.38
CA ASP A 274 6.29 -18.18 -15.70
C ASP A 274 6.57 -19.48 -16.48
N SER A 275 6.96 -19.33 -17.74
CA SER A 275 7.32 -20.45 -18.62
C SER A 275 8.52 -21.28 -18.11
N LEU A 276 9.39 -20.67 -17.29
CA LEU A 276 10.59 -21.27 -16.70
C LEU A 276 10.32 -21.93 -15.34
N GLY A 277 9.08 -21.93 -14.86
CA GLY A 277 8.68 -22.54 -13.59
C GLY A 277 8.91 -21.65 -12.36
N ARG A 278 9.28 -20.38 -12.54
CA ARG A 278 9.41 -19.41 -11.44
C ARG A 278 8.04 -18.88 -11.04
N ARG A 279 7.88 -18.62 -9.75
CA ARG A 279 6.63 -18.12 -9.17
C ARG A 279 6.80 -16.70 -8.65
N TYR A 280 5.79 -15.89 -8.85
CA TYR A 280 5.81 -14.48 -8.49
C TYR A 280 4.51 -14.09 -7.79
N ALA A 281 4.59 -13.41 -6.65
CA ALA A 281 3.41 -12.73 -6.11
C ALA A 281 3.08 -11.51 -6.99
N ALA A 282 1.86 -11.45 -7.51
CA ALA A 282 1.39 -10.39 -8.40
C ALA A 282 0.46 -9.37 -7.71
N GLY A 283 0.44 -9.41 -6.37
CA GLY A 283 -0.44 -8.59 -5.55
C GLY A 283 -1.84 -9.21 -5.41
N SER A 284 -2.81 -8.36 -5.16
CA SER A 284 -4.20 -8.76 -4.97
C SER A 284 -5.08 -8.21 -6.09
N LEU A 285 -6.00 -9.02 -6.58
CA LEU A 285 -7.10 -8.48 -7.36
C LEU A 285 -8.11 -7.80 -6.44
N PRO A 286 -8.71 -6.69 -6.89
CA PRO A 286 -9.81 -6.10 -6.16
C PRO A 286 -10.96 -7.10 -6.07
N ALA A 287 -11.44 -7.25 -4.83
CA ALA A 287 -12.73 -7.80 -4.46
C ALA A 287 -13.87 -7.21 -5.30
N PRO A 288 -15.08 -7.81 -5.27
CA PRO A 288 -16.29 -7.18 -5.79
C PRO A 288 -16.35 -5.69 -5.40
N SER A 289 -16.65 -4.82 -6.36
CA SER A 289 -16.64 -3.36 -6.21
C SER A 289 -17.71 -2.83 -5.25
N SER A 290 -18.51 -3.71 -4.67
CA SER A 290 -19.53 -3.41 -3.70
C SER A 290 -19.57 -4.52 -2.65
N PRO A 291 -19.95 -4.21 -1.40
CA PRO A 291 -20.20 -5.22 -0.38
C PRO A 291 -21.12 -6.30 -0.94
N ILE A 292 -20.69 -7.54 -0.88
CA ILE A 292 -21.54 -8.68 -1.24
C ILE A 292 -22.28 -9.14 0.01
N ARG A 293 -23.35 -9.91 -0.18
CA ARG A 293 -23.93 -10.68 0.90
C ARG A 293 -23.89 -12.14 0.49
N LEU A 294 -22.85 -12.84 0.92
CA LEU A 294 -22.65 -14.25 0.63
C LEU A 294 -23.01 -15.06 1.88
N ALA A 295 -24.21 -15.62 1.90
CA ALA A 295 -24.69 -16.43 3.01
C ALA A 295 -23.87 -17.72 3.18
N PRO A 296 -23.89 -18.37 4.36
CA PRO A 296 -23.27 -19.68 4.56
C PRO A 296 -23.68 -20.69 3.48
N GLY A 297 -22.71 -21.40 2.89
CA GLY A 297 -22.91 -22.38 1.81
C GLY A 297 -23.25 -21.77 0.44
N GLN A 298 -23.38 -20.45 0.35
CA GLN A 298 -23.68 -19.79 -0.92
C GLN A 298 -22.40 -19.63 -1.75
N SER A 299 -22.56 -19.73 -3.07
CA SER A 299 -21.51 -19.43 -4.04
C SER A 299 -21.81 -18.17 -4.85
N ILE A 300 -20.77 -17.47 -5.27
CA ILE A 300 -20.85 -16.31 -6.17
C ILE A 300 -19.72 -16.37 -7.20
N VAL A 301 -20.01 -15.91 -8.41
CA VAL A 301 -19.00 -15.66 -9.43
C VAL A 301 -18.57 -14.21 -9.33
N THR A 302 -17.30 -13.97 -9.05
CA THR A 302 -16.69 -12.64 -9.14
C THR A 302 -15.93 -12.52 -10.45
N SER A 303 -16.16 -11.45 -11.18
CA SER A 303 -15.37 -11.10 -12.36
C SER A 303 -14.96 -9.64 -12.29
N ALA A 304 -13.79 -9.36 -12.85
CA ALA A 304 -13.34 -7.98 -13.04
C ALA A 304 -12.96 -7.81 -14.51
N ASP A 305 -13.59 -6.86 -15.21
CA ASP A 305 -13.14 -6.44 -16.54
C ASP A 305 -11.87 -5.58 -16.41
N ARG A 306 -10.79 -6.22 -15.98
CA ARG A 306 -9.48 -5.61 -15.76
C ARG A 306 -8.43 -6.38 -16.54
N ARG A 307 -7.48 -5.62 -17.08
CA ARG A 307 -6.31 -6.14 -17.79
C ARG A 307 -5.07 -5.80 -16.97
N PHE A 308 -4.22 -6.79 -16.78
CA PHE A 308 -2.96 -6.67 -16.06
C PHE A 308 -1.82 -6.98 -17.03
N SER A 309 -0.75 -6.19 -16.94
CA SER A 309 0.54 -6.52 -17.55
C SER A 309 1.55 -6.78 -16.45
N PHE A 310 2.33 -7.83 -16.63
CA PHE A 310 3.28 -8.30 -15.65
C PHE A 310 4.71 -8.12 -16.14
N TRP A 311 5.54 -7.57 -15.27
CA TRP A 311 6.93 -7.24 -15.57
C TRP A 311 7.82 -7.70 -14.42
N PRO A 312 8.68 -8.71 -14.61
CA PRO A 312 9.70 -9.03 -13.64
C PRO A 312 10.61 -7.84 -13.43
N VAL A 313 10.94 -7.55 -12.16
CA VAL A 313 11.84 -6.44 -11.82
C VAL A 313 13.29 -6.83 -12.08
N ASP A 314 13.61 -8.12 -12.07
CA ASP A 314 14.97 -8.63 -12.27
C ASP A 314 15.38 -8.51 -13.75
N GLU A 315 16.46 -7.77 -14.04
CA GLU A 315 16.87 -7.35 -15.40
C GLU A 315 17.00 -8.50 -16.41
N GLY A 316 17.45 -9.68 -15.97
CA GLY A 316 17.58 -10.87 -16.84
C GLY A 316 16.26 -11.60 -17.13
N ALA A 317 15.20 -11.38 -16.34
CA ALA A 317 13.93 -12.09 -16.45
C ALA A 317 12.93 -11.41 -17.41
N SER A 318 13.12 -10.13 -17.71
CA SER A 318 12.10 -9.28 -18.35
C SER A 318 11.83 -9.59 -19.83
N HIS A 319 12.82 -10.09 -20.58
CA HIS A 319 12.71 -10.26 -22.03
C HIS A 319 11.90 -11.50 -22.44
N ASN A 320 11.97 -12.59 -21.65
CA ASN A 320 11.34 -13.88 -21.98
C ASN A 320 10.17 -14.25 -21.06
N PHE A 321 9.70 -13.32 -20.22
CA PHE A 321 8.59 -13.57 -19.33
C PHE A 321 7.28 -13.76 -20.10
N LEU A 322 6.67 -14.93 -19.91
CA LEU A 322 5.34 -15.28 -20.39
C LEU A 322 4.56 -15.94 -19.24
N VAL A 323 3.29 -15.57 -19.10
CA VAL A 323 2.40 -16.17 -18.11
C VAL A 323 2.06 -17.59 -18.54
N LYS A 324 2.55 -18.56 -17.77
CA LYS A 324 2.26 -19.99 -17.95
C LYS A 324 1.06 -20.42 -17.12
N GLY A 325 1.02 -19.98 -15.86
CA GLY A 325 0.04 -20.36 -14.84
C GLY A 325 -0.36 -19.18 -13.97
N ILE A 326 -1.54 -19.27 -13.39
CA ILE A 326 -2.04 -18.32 -12.40
C ILE A 326 -2.69 -19.11 -11.27
N ARG A 327 -2.33 -18.77 -10.05
CA ARG A 327 -2.89 -19.34 -8.82
C ARG A 327 -3.49 -18.25 -7.94
N GLY A 328 -4.74 -18.43 -7.52
CA GLY A 328 -5.42 -17.56 -6.57
C GLY A 328 -5.35 -18.10 -5.14
N PHE A 329 -5.48 -17.23 -4.15
CA PHE A 329 -5.68 -17.61 -2.76
C PHE A 329 -6.39 -16.47 -2.01
N ILE A 330 -7.10 -16.78 -0.92
CA ILE A 330 -7.80 -15.76 -0.13
C ILE A 330 -6.80 -15.07 0.81
N THR A 331 -6.72 -13.74 0.74
CA THR A 331 -5.81 -12.93 1.59
C THR A 331 -6.50 -12.40 2.83
N GLN A 332 -7.81 -12.15 2.75
CA GLN A 332 -8.63 -11.66 3.84
C GLN A 332 -10.12 -11.89 3.56
N VAL A 333 -10.91 -12.03 4.62
CA VAL A 333 -12.38 -12.12 4.58
C VAL A 333 -12.95 -11.20 5.65
N GLN A 334 -13.99 -10.43 5.30
CA GLN A 334 -14.78 -9.62 6.21
C GLN A 334 -16.20 -10.19 6.27
N PHE A 335 -16.70 -10.38 7.48
CA PHE A 335 -18.06 -10.84 7.74
C PHE A 335 -19.04 -9.67 7.90
N GLU A 336 -20.34 -9.95 7.81
CA GLU A 336 -21.41 -8.95 7.98
C GLU A 336 -21.42 -8.33 9.40
N ASP A 337 -20.90 -9.04 10.41
CA ASP A 337 -20.71 -8.53 11.77
C ASP A 337 -19.50 -7.59 11.92
N GLY A 338 -18.74 -7.36 10.83
CA GLY A 338 -17.54 -6.54 10.80
C GLY A 338 -16.27 -7.23 11.28
N SER A 339 -16.34 -8.48 11.75
CA SER A 339 -15.16 -9.28 12.06
C SER A 339 -14.37 -9.62 10.79
N LEU A 340 -13.07 -9.79 10.96
CA LEU A 340 -12.13 -10.05 9.87
C LEU A 340 -11.38 -11.35 10.13
N TRP A 341 -11.04 -12.03 9.04
CA TRP A 341 -10.17 -13.19 9.03
C TRP A 341 -8.99 -12.93 8.09
N ILE A 342 -7.80 -13.37 8.50
CA ILE A 342 -6.59 -13.40 7.67
C ILE A 342 -5.91 -14.77 7.84
N PRO A 343 -5.15 -15.24 6.82
CA PRO A 343 -4.40 -16.48 6.93
C PRO A 343 -3.37 -16.46 8.07
N SER A 344 -3.28 -17.56 8.82
CA SER A 344 -2.23 -17.75 9.81
C SER A 344 -0.87 -17.98 9.13
N ARG A 345 0.22 -17.83 9.90
CA ARG A 345 1.57 -18.14 9.39
C ARG A 345 1.73 -19.62 9.03
N LYS A 346 1.03 -20.51 9.73
CA LYS A 346 0.99 -21.95 9.44
C LYS A 346 0.35 -22.21 8.09
N ASP A 347 -0.80 -21.59 7.82
CA ASP A 347 -1.52 -21.76 6.56
C ASP A 347 -0.69 -21.25 5.38
N LEU A 348 -0.10 -20.05 5.51
CA LEU A 348 0.76 -19.47 4.48
C LEU A 348 1.99 -20.35 4.18
N ARG A 349 2.52 -21.06 5.18
CA ARG A 349 3.63 -22.00 5.00
C ARG A 349 3.16 -23.26 4.28
N GLN A 350 2.04 -23.87 4.70
CA GLN A 350 1.48 -25.06 4.07
C GLN A 350 1.11 -24.81 2.60
N ALA A 351 0.60 -23.61 2.29
CA ALA A 351 0.29 -23.19 0.93
C ALA A 351 1.52 -22.81 0.07
N ASN A 352 2.75 -22.89 0.62
CA ASN A 352 3.99 -22.41 -0.01
C ASN A 352 3.94 -20.93 -0.43
N LEU A 353 3.22 -20.10 0.33
CA LEU A 353 3.04 -18.67 0.06
C LEU A 353 4.00 -17.79 0.88
N LEU A 354 4.45 -18.26 2.04
CA LEU A 354 5.20 -17.43 3.00
C LEU A 354 6.52 -16.84 2.44
N GLU A 355 7.17 -17.53 1.50
CA GLU A 355 8.41 -17.08 0.84
C GLU A 355 8.13 -16.26 -0.44
N LEU A 356 6.97 -16.47 -1.06
CA LEU A 356 6.56 -15.76 -2.28
C LEU A 356 5.96 -14.39 -1.97
N LEU A 357 5.23 -14.27 -0.86
CA LEU A 357 4.55 -13.03 -0.49
C LEU A 357 5.53 -11.99 0.04
N PRO A 358 5.24 -10.69 -0.17
CA PRO A 358 5.99 -9.64 0.50
C PRO A 358 5.89 -9.80 2.01
N ALA A 359 6.99 -9.55 2.69
CA ALA A 359 6.97 -9.39 4.14
C ALA A 359 5.95 -8.31 4.51
N SER A 360 5.16 -8.57 5.56
CA SER A 360 4.21 -7.59 6.08
C SER A 360 4.95 -6.33 6.56
N PRO A 361 4.26 -5.19 6.71
CA PRO A 361 4.86 -3.99 7.28
C PRO A 361 5.52 -4.25 8.64
N GLU A 362 4.91 -5.07 9.50
CA GLU A 362 5.45 -5.40 10.81
C GLU A 362 6.69 -6.29 10.72
N GLU A 363 6.69 -7.31 9.85
CA GLU A 363 7.86 -8.16 9.67
C GLU A 363 9.05 -7.34 9.13
N GLN A 364 8.81 -6.42 8.19
CA GLN A 364 9.84 -5.49 7.72
C GLN A 364 10.34 -4.57 8.84
N ARG A 365 9.43 -4.08 9.71
CA ARG A 365 9.79 -3.25 10.86
C ARG A 365 10.68 -4.00 11.85
N LEU A 366 10.30 -5.22 12.23
CA LEU A 366 11.04 -6.05 13.20
C LEU A 366 12.41 -6.48 12.66
N THR A 367 12.48 -6.87 11.38
CA THR A 367 13.75 -7.21 10.75
C THR A 367 14.66 -5.97 10.59
N ASN A 368 14.11 -4.80 10.28
CA ASN A 368 14.87 -3.54 10.27
C ASN A 368 15.30 -3.10 11.68
N LEU A 369 14.50 -3.39 12.72
CA LEU A 369 14.87 -3.16 14.10
C LEU A 369 16.08 -4.01 14.48
N TYR A 370 16.07 -5.30 14.14
CA TYR A 370 17.22 -6.19 14.31
C TYR A 370 18.47 -5.65 13.60
N ARG A 371 18.35 -5.16 12.35
CA ARG A 371 19.49 -4.55 11.64
C ARG A 371 20.05 -3.30 12.34
N ARG A 372 19.21 -2.51 13.01
CA ARG A 372 19.60 -1.24 13.63
C ARG A 372 20.05 -1.36 15.08
N ARG A 373 19.46 -2.30 15.85
CA ARG A 373 19.65 -2.43 17.30
C ARG A 373 20.09 -3.82 17.75
N GLY A 374 20.30 -4.76 16.82
CA GLY A 374 20.69 -6.13 17.13
C GLY A 374 19.55 -6.96 17.73
N LEU A 375 19.92 -8.14 18.23
CA LEU A 375 18.99 -9.11 18.80
C LEU A 375 18.34 -8.61 20.10
N ASP A 376 19.11 -7.97 20.97
CA ASP A 376 18.60 -7.45 22.25
C ASP A 376 17.51 -6.42 22.05
N GLY A 377 17.70 -5.47 21.11
CA GLY A 377 16.68 -4.48 20.78
C GLY A 377 15.42 -5.09 20.17
N LEU A 378 15.53 -6.21 19.46
CA LEU A 378 14.37 -6.95 18.97
C LEU A 378 13.64 -7.65 20.12
N ILE A 379 14.36 -8.29 21.04
CA ILE A 379 13.78 -8.97 22.20
C ILE A 379 13.06 -7.96 23.11
N GLU A 380 13.69 -6.83 23.38
CA GLU A 380 13.09 -5.74 24.16
C GLU A 380 11.77 -5.29 23.53
N GLU A 381 11.76 -5.06 22.22
CA GLU A 381 10.56 -4.64 21.50
C GLU A 381 9.47 -5.71 21.53
N LEU A 382 9.80 -6.99 21.36
CA LEU A 382 8.83 -8.08 21.44
C LEU A 382 8.22 -8.24 22.84
N GLY A 383 8.94 -7.79 23.89
CA GLY A 383 8.46 -7.80 25.28
C GLY A 383 7.55 -6.63 25.66
N ARG A 384 7.43 -5.60 24.80
CA ARG A 384 6.53 -4.44 25.04
C ARG A 384 5.07 -4.73 24.70
N TYR A 385 4.82 -5.80 23.95
CA TYR A 385 3.52 -6.30 23.54
C TYR A 385 3.27 -7.65 24.22
#